data_AF-A0A1M5JZV1-F1
#
_entry.id   AF-A0A1M5JZV1-F1
#
_cell.length_a   1.000
_cell.length_b   1.000
_cell.length_c   1.000
_cell.angle_alpha   90.00
_cell.angle_beta   90.00
_cell.angle_gamma   90.00
#
_symmetry.space_group_name_H-M   'P 1'
#
loop_
_entity.id
_entity.type
_entity.pdbx_description
1 polymer ?
#
loop_
_entity_poly.entity_id
_entity_poly.type
_entity_poly.pdbx_seq_one_letter_code
_entity_poly.pdbx_strand_id
1 'polypeptide(L)'
;MTGKGTIAGDSNLTAVEQIKCDRKPNWSSDHAGLRLAVWFPKWPGLANRGEYERRDISFAISDAQDRVVAAGEFEEWAFFWLPEKYLKDDQHIGVPNLRHWCENEADAHDDNSYQAAHTVLRAWGPHERKTDETPFEFGSIVIFDRLRIEAGNVPQSGAVWVLIQKLIDRQFKGKQNCSAMILIKPFPLEYTGDVNSGNAAAFARRRDAMVRLYGARLGARLLDQRDRWLWIRTNDGLPEPRRERRKKAALR
;
A
#
# COMPACT_ATOMS: atom_id res chain seq x y z
N MET A 1 12.23 -7.52 -44.56
CA MET A 1 12.31 -6.33 -43.69
C MET A 1 11.52 -6.64 -42.42
N THR A 2 12.19 -7.16 -41.40
CA THR A 2 11.60 -7.54 -40.11
C THR A 2 12.01 -6.49 -39.08
N GLY A 3 11.10 -5.57 -38.79
CA GLY A 3 11.28 -4.59 -37.72
C GLY A 3 11.17 -5.30 -36.37
N LYS A 4 12.30 -5.44 -35.66
CA LYS A 4 12.32 -5.75 -34.23
C LYS A 4 11.84 -4.50 -33.49
N GLY A 5 10.62 -4.54 -32.97
CA GLY A 5 10.14 -3.59 -31.98
C GLY A 5 10.80 -3.91 -30.64
N THR A 6 11.73 -3.07 -30.22
CA THR A 6 12.27 -3.03 -28.86
C THR A 6 11.12 -2.64 -27.93
N ILE A 7 10.69 -3.56 -27.07
CA ILE A 7 9.74 -3.25 -26.00
C ILE A 7 10.52 -2.48 -24.93
N ALA A 8 10.30 -1.17 -24.85
CA ALA A 8 10.78 -0.33 -23.77
C ALA A 8 10.02 -0.71 -22.49
N GLY A 9 10.69 -1.48 -21.64
CA GLY A 9 10.23 -1.82 -20.30
C GLY A 9 11.38 -1.66 -19.34
N ASP A 10 11.85 -0.42 -19.13
CA ASP A 10 12.91 -0.09 -18.20
C ASP A 10 12.84 1.41 -17.86
N SER A 11 12.41 1.78 -16.65
CA SER A 11 12.75 3.13 -16.11
C SER A 11 12.49 3.38 -14.63
N ASN A 12 11.75 2.54 -13.88
CA ASN A 12 11.35 2.91 -12.52
C ASN A 12 11.98 2.08 -11.38
N LEU A 13 12.50 0.88 -11.63
CA LEU A 13 13.27 0.11 -10.61
C LEU A 13 14.71 0.62 -10.46
N THR A 14 15.22 1.35 -11.46
CA THR A 14 16.46 2.13 -11.38
C THR A 14 16.42 3.16 -10.26
N ALA A 15 15.25 3.66 -9.87
CA ALA A 15 15.12 4.64 -8.78
C ALA A 15 15.47 4.04 -7.41
N VAL A 16 15.01 2.82 -7.08
CA VAL A 16 15.38 2.15 -5.83
C VAL A 16 16.85 1.73 -5.81
N GLU A 17 17.40 1.35 -6.96
CA GLU A 17 18.83 1.10 -7.12
C GLU A 17 19.66 2.40 -7.03
N GLN A 18 19.15 3.54 -7.49
CA GLN A 18 19.74 4.87 -7.31
C GLN A 18 19.63 5.40 -5.87
N ILE A 19 18.51 5.12 -5.16
CA ILE A 19 18.31 5.50 -3.75
C ILE A 19 19.40 4.90 -2.85
N LYS A 20 20.01 3.77 -3.24
CA LYS A 20 21.15 3.18 -2.53
C LYS A 20 22.40 4.08 -2.50
N CYS A 21 22.59 4.98 -3.47
CA CYS A 21 23.86 5.68 -3.65
C CYS A 21 24.03 6.92 -2.77
N ASP A 22 22.96 7.63 -2.40
CA ASP A 22 23.12 9.00 -1.88
C ASP A 22 22.73 9.22 -0.40
N ARG A 23 22.10 8.24 0.27
CA ARG A 23 21.61 8.43 1.65
C ARG A 23 21.74 7.20 2.54
N LYS A 24 22.22 7.40 3.78
CA LYS A 24 22.22 6.37 4.84
C LYS A 24 20.77 5.93 5.16
N PRO A 25 20.49 4.62 5.26
CA PRO A 25 19.15 4.15 5.61
C PRO A 25 18.73 4.66 6.99
N ASN A 26 17.44 4.95 7.14
CA ASN A 26 16.85 5.34 8.43
C ASN A 26 16.96 4.20 9.44
N TRP A 27 16.85 2.95 8.96
CA TRP A 27 16.97 1.75 9.76
C TRP A 27 17.33 0.54 8.89
N SER A 28 17.91 -0.49 9.51
CA SER A 28 18.26 -1.76 8.87
C SER A 28 18.07 -2.96 9.80
N SER A 29 17.89 -4.15 9.23
CA SER A 29 17.77 -5.41 9.99
C SER A 29 18.36 -6.59 9.21
N ASP A 30 18.99 -7.52 9.92
CA ASP A 30 19.57 -8.72 9.32
C ASP A 30 18.74 -9.97 9.64
N HIS A 31 18.68 -10.89 8.70
CA HIS A 31 18.08 -12.21 8.88
C HIS A 31 18.60 -13.22 7.86
N ALA A 32 19.09 -14.37 8.32
CA ALA A 32 19.52 -15.49 7.47
C ALA A 32 20.51 -15.08 6.35
N GLY A 33 21.47 -14.21 6.66
CA GLY A 33 22.47 -13.72 5.70
C GLY A 33 21.94 -12.67 4.71
N LEU A 34 20.71 -12.19 4.89
CA LEU A 34 20.14 -11.06 4.16
C LEU A 34 20.08 -9.82 5.05
N ARG A 35 20.24 -8.64 4.44
CA ARG A 35 20.16 -7.34 5.09
C ARG A 35 19.06 -6.50 4.47
N LEU A 36 18.07 -6.13 5.28
CA LEU A 36 17.07 -5.12 4.99
C LEU A 36 17.63 -3.72 5.28
N ALA A 37 17.42 -2.78 4.36
CA ALA A 37 17.64 -1.35 4.53
C ALA A 37 16.37 -0.59 4.13
N VAL A 38 16.01 0.44 4.90
CA VAL A 38 14.75 1.17 4.76
C VAL A 38 15.01 2.67 4.78
N TRP A 39 14.40 3.38 3.83
CA TRP A 39 14.49 4.83 3.70
C TRP A 39 13.09 5.42 3.74
N PHE A 40 12.93 6.47 4.54
CA PHE A 40 11.71 7.25 4.55
C PHE A 40 12.01 8.70 4.93
N PRO A 41 11.35 9.67 4.27
CA PRO A 41 11.46 11.06 4.67
C PRO A 41 10.76 11.26 6.01
N LYS A 42 11.18 12.30 6.73
CA LYS A 42 10.34 12.82 7.83
C LYS A 42 9.08 13.39 7.21
N TRP A 43 7.98 13.36 7.94
CA TRP A 43 6.80 14.14 7.56
C TRP A 43 7.23 15.61 7.36
N PRO A 44 6.86 16.26 6.24
CA PRO A 44 7.28 17.62 5.89
C PRO A 44 7.00 18.65 7.01
N GLY A 45 6.08 18.34 7.91
CA GLY A 45 6.07 18.88 9.27
C GLY A 45 4.69 19.36 9.67
N LEU A 46 4.44 19.40 10.98
CA LEU A 46 3.21 19.87 11.65
C LEU A 46 2.82 21.34 11.37
N ALA A 47 3.40 21.98 10.36
CA ALA A 47 3.11 23.34 9.93
C ALA A 47 1.77 23.41 9.17
N ASN A 48 1.42 22.37 8.42
CA ASN A 48 0.20 22.29 7.61
C ASN A 48 -0.83 21.37 8.30
N ARG A 49 -1.37 21.83 9.43
CA ARG A 49 -2.34 21.06 10.23
C ARG A 49 -3.72 21.09 9.59
N GLY A 50 -4.38 19.93 9.52
CA GLY A 50 -5.65 19.77 8.80
C GLY A 50 -5.49 19.43 7.31
N GLU A 51 -4.27 19.20 6.84
CA GLU A 51 -3.98 18.72 5.48
C GLU A 51 -3.62 17.23 5.48
N TYR A 52 -3.86 16.59 4.34
CA TYR A 52 -3.35 15.26 4.06
C TYR A 52 -1.89 15.34 3.69
N GLU A 53 -1.09 14.44 4.25
CA GLU A 53 0.30 14.29 3.87
C GLU A 53 0.53 12.89 3.28
N ARG A 54 1.44 12.85 2.32
CA ARG A 54 1.93 11.61 1.72
C ARG A 54 3.44 11.50 1.94
N ARG A 55 3.92 10.27 2.12
CA ARG A 55 5.34 9.95 2.00
C ARG A 55 5.58 8.59 1.38
N ASP A 56 6.72 8.48 0.71
CA ASP A 56 7.20 7.21 0.17
C ASP A 56 8.20 6.56 1.13
N ILE A 57 8.07 5.26 1.32
CA ILE A 57 8.93 4.43 2.16
C ILE A 57 9.50 3.35 1.25
N SER A 58 10.75 3.51 0.87
CA SER A 58 11.45 2.55 0.02
C SER A 58 12.25 1.57 0.89
N PHE A 59 12.39 0.33 0.44
CA PHE A 59 13.27 -0.64 1.07
C PHE A 59 13.99 -1.50 0.04
N ALA A 60 15.15 -2.00 0.46
CA ALA A 60 15.93 -2.96 -0.29
C ALA A 60 16.43 -4.06 0.66
N ILE A 61 16.46 -5.29 0.16
CA ILE A 61 17.02 -6.45 0.84
C ILE A 61 18.18 -6.95 -0.02
N SER A 62 19.38 -6.92 0.54
CA SER A 62 20.60 -7.39 -0.11
C SER A 62 21.11 -8.69 0.51
N ASP A 63 21.84 -9.49 -0.26
CA ASP A 63 22.62 -10.62 0.27
C ASP A 63 24.02 -10.17 0.76
N ALA A 64 24.85 -11.12 1.19
CA ALA A 64 26.19 -10.86 1.70
C ALA A 64 27.17 -10.30 0.63
N GLN A 65 26.81 -10.36 -0.65
CA GLN A 65 27.56 -9.78 -1.77
C GLN A 65 27.00 -8.41 -2.18
N ASP A 66 26.15 -7.80 -1.35
CA ASP A 66 25.44 -6.54 -1.58
C ASP A 66 24.50 -6.52 -2.80
N ARG A 67 24.24 -7.67 -3.41
CA ARG A 67 23.27 -7.81 -4.50
C ARG A 67 21.86 -7.67 -3.95
N VAL A 68 21.03 -6.85 -4.60
CA VAL A 68 19.59 -6.73 -4.27
C VAL A 68 18.88 -8.02 -4.63
N VAL A 69 18.29 -8.68 -3.64
CA VAL A 69 17.45 -9.87 -3.84
C VAL A 69 15.96 -9.55 -3.70
N ALA A 70 15.62 -8.42 -3.08
CA ALA A 70 14.28 -7.87 -3.10
C ALA A 70 14.28 -6.36 -2.89
N ALA A 71 13.29 -5.67 -3.43
CA ALA A 71 13.09 -4.24 -3.25
C ALA A 71 11.61 -3.90 -3.37
N GLY A 72 11.20 -2.82 -2.73
CA GLY A 72 9.82 -2.36 -2.83
C GLY A 72 9.60 -0.99 -2.22
N GLU A 73 8.36 -0.54 -2.37
CA GLU A 73 7.92 0.79 -1.96
C GLU A 73 6.56 0.68 -1.28
N PHE A 74 6.42 1.43 -0.18
CA PHE A 74 5.13 1.75 0.40
C PHE A 74 4.85 3.23 0.23
N GLU A 75 3.62 3.56 -0.09
CA GLU A 75 3.11 4.93 -0.06
C GLU A 75 2.24 5.06 1.20
N GLU A 76 2.56 6.00 2.08
CA GLU A 76 1.79 6.22 3.31
C GLU A 76 1.04 7.54 3.26
N TRP A 77 -0.27 7.47 3.45
CA TRP A 77 -1.18 8.59 3.57
C TRP A 77 -1.54 8.81 5.03
N ALA A 78 -1.23 9.99 5.55
CA ALA A 78 -1.58 10.38 6.91
C ALA A 78 -2.49 11.62 6.90
N PHE A 79 -3.40 11.66 7.87
CA PHE A 79 -4.17 12.85 8.18
C PHE A 79 -3.81 13.29 9.59
N PHE A 80 -3.30 14.52 9.73
CA PHE A 80 -2.87 15.06 11.02
C PHE A 80 -3.99 15.88 11.65
N TRP A 81 -4.67 15.28 12.63
CA TRP A 81 -5.70 15.95 13.41
C TRP A 81 -5.17 17.16 14.19
N LEU A 82 -5.96 18.24 14.18
CA LEU A 82 -5.82 19.29 15.19
C LEU A 82 -6.34 18.74 16.53
N PRO A 83 -5.57 18.84 17.63
CA PRO A 83 -6.09 18.54 18.95
C PRO A 83 -7.34 19.36 19.25
N GLU A 84 -8.33 18.76 19.92
CA GLU A 84 -9.66 19.33 20.21
C GLU A 84 -9.59 20.75 20.82
N LYS A 85 -8.57 21.03 21.64
CA LYS A 85 -8.29 22.36 22.21
C LYS A 85 -8.00 23.48 21.21
N TYR A 86 -7.77 23.16 19.94
CA TYR A 86 -7.56 24.13 18.86
C TYR A 86 -8.78 24.24 17.94
N LEU A 87 -9.81 23.43 18.16
CA LEU A 87 -11.11 23.60 17.53
C LEU A 87 -11.84 24.70 18.31
N LYS A 88 -12.22 25.78 17.63
CA LYS A 88 -13.19 26.73 18.21
C LYS A 88 -14.54 26.01 18.29
N ASP A 89 -15.39 26.34 19.26
CA ASP A 89 -16.63 25.60 19.60
C ASP A 89 -17.60 25.33 18.42
N ASP A 90 -17.48 26.06 17.30
CA ASP A 90 -18.28 25.87 16.08
C ASP A 90 -17.49 25.30 14.88
N GLN A 91 -16.20 25.00 15.05
CA GLN A 91 -15.35 24.37 14.07
C GLN A 91 -15.18 22.88 14.41
N HIS A 92 -16.28 22.13 14.39
CA HIS A 92 -16.15 20.75 13.94
C HIS A 92 -15.66 20.82 12.49
N ILE A 93 -14.33 20.85 12.32
CA ILE A 93 -13.70 20.46 11.08
C ILE A 93 -14.07 18.98 10.98
N GLY A 94 -15.25 18.71 10.44
CA GLY A 94 -15.59 17.37 9.99
C GLY A 94 -14.40 16.94 9.17
N VAL A 95 -13.91 15.73 9.43
CA VAL A 95 -12.86 15.08 8.61
C VAL A 95 -13.11 15.57 7.19
N PRO A 96 -12.16 16.24 6.50
CA PRO A 96 -12.32 16.39 5.06
C PRO A 96 -12.63 14.98 4.61
N ASN A 97 -13.87 14.77 4.16
CA ASN A 97 -14.43 13.43 4.23
C ASN A 97 -13.51 12.55 3.37
N LEU A 98 -13.32 11.28 3.73
CA LEU A 98 -12.56 10.33 2.90
C LEU A 98 -12.89 10.52 1.39
N ARG A 99 -14.14 10.85 1.10
CA ARG A 99 -14.64 11.30 -0.20
C ARG A 99 -13.90 12.51 -0.80
N HIS A 100 -13.72 13.63 -0.11
CA HIS A 100 -13.02 14.83 -0.59
C HIS A 100 -11.56 14.51 -0.92
N TRP A 101 -10.89 13.75 -0.06
CA TRP A 101 -9.54 13.28 -0.34
C TRP A 101 -9.50 12.37 -1.57
N CYS A 102 -10.42 11.39 -1.67
CA CYS A 102 -10.54 10.56 -2.86
C CYS A 102 -10.79 11.40 -4.11
N GLU A 103 -11.79 12.28 -4.10
CA GLU A 103 -12.27 13.04 -5.26
C GLU A 103 -11.34 14.19 -5.69
N ASN A 104 -10.48 14.72 -4.81
CA ASN A 104 -9.66 15.91 -5.13
C ASN A 104 -8.15 15.69 -5.05
N GLU A 105 -7.68 14.82 -4.15
CA GLU A 105 -6.24 14.62 -3.91
C GLU A 105 -5.75 13.33 -4.57
N ALA A 106 -6.50 12.23 -4.46
CA ALA A 106 -6.09 10.95 -5.05
C ALA A 106 -6.19 10.95 -6.60
N ASP A 107 -7.22 11.58 -7.15
CA ASP A 107 -7.43 11.78 -8.59
C ASP A 107 -6.29 12.59 -9.25
N ALA A 108 -5.59 13.44 -8.51
CA ALA A 108 -4.63 14.40 -9.05
C ALA A 108 -3.22 13.81 -9.27
N HIS A 109 -2.94 12.61 -8.74
CA HIS A 109 -1.57 12.08 -8.68
C HIS A 109 -1.30 10.97 -9.70
N ASP A 110 -1.99 9.83 -9.59
CA ASP A 110 -1.88 8.73 -10.53
C ASP A 110 -3.07 7.75 -10.42
N ASP A 111 -3.21 6.89 -11.44
CA ASP A 111 -4.28 5.89 -11.53
C ASP A 111 -4.29 4.90 -10.35
N ASN A 112 -3.14 4.66 -9.70
CA ASN A 112 -3.04 3.68 -8.62
C ASN A 112 -3.58 4.26 -7.31
N SER A 113 -3.18 5.49 -6.98
CA SER A 113 -3.71 6.24 -5.85
C SER A 113 -5.21 6.47 -6.01
N TYR A 114 -5.68 6.81 -7.22
CA TYR A 114 -7.11 6.87 -7.56
C TYR A 114 -7.85 5.56 -7.24
N GLN A 115 -7.36 4.42 -7.75
CA GLN A 115 -7.99 3.12 -7.54
C GLN A 115 -7.98 2.69 -6.07
N ALA A 116 -6.88 2.94 -5.36
CA ALA A 116 -6.78 2.67 -3.93
C ALA A 116 -7.80 3.53 -3.17
N ALA A 117 -7.88 4.82 -3.45
CA ALA A 117 -8.82 5.76 -2.85
C ALA A 117 -10.27 5.32 -3.04
N HIS A 118 -10.66 5.00 -4.27
CA HIS A 118 -11.98 4.48 -4.57
C HIS A 118 -12.28 3.18 -3.84
N THR A 119 -11.28 2.30 -3.69
CA THR A 119 -11.43 1.04 -2.96
C THR A 119 -11.70 1.30 -1.47
N VAL A 120 -10.96 2.23 -0.84
CA VAL A 120 -11.21 2.62 0.55
C VAL A 120 -12.59 3.25 0.70
N LEU A 121 -12.98 4.15 -0.20
CA LEU A 121 -14.28 4.80 -0.17
C LEU A 121 -15.43 3.80 -0.32
N ARG A 122 -15.29 2.75 -1.14
CA ARG A 122 -16.32 1.70 -1.22
C ARG A 122 -16.42 0.87 0.06
N ALA A 123 -15.30 0.63 0.74
CA ALA A 123 -15.24 -0.21 1.92
C ALA A 123 -15.62 0.53 3.23
N TRP A 124 -15.34 1.83 3.33
CA TRP A 124 -15.56 2.65 4.54
C TRP A 124 -16.30 3.99 4.30
N GLY A 125 -16.69 4.30 3.07
CA GLY A 125 -17.36 5.57 2.75
C GLY A 125 -18.74 5.72 3.41
N PRO A 126 -19.21 6.97 3.61
CA PRO A 126 -20.47 7.25 4.28
C PRO A 126 -21.67 6.85 3.41
N HIS A 127 -22.60 6.09 3.98
CA HIS A 127 -23.88 5.78 3.31
C HIS A 127 -24.94 6.86 3.61
N GLU A 128 -24.91 7.46 4.80
CA GLU A 128 -25.95 8.37 5.29
C GLU A 128 -25.37 9.34 6.34
N ARG A 129 -24.78 10.47 5.88
CA ARG A 129 -24.46 11.70 6.65
C ARG A 129 -23.66 11.61 7.97
N LYS A 130 -23.35 10.43 8.53
CA LYS A 130 -22.42 10.25 9.64
C LYS A 130 -21.02 10.00 9.10
N THR A 131 -20.09 10.84 9.51
CA THR A 131 -18.76 11.05 8.95
C THR A 131 -17.66 10.26 9.66
N ASP A 132 -18.01 9.37 10.59
CA ASP A 132 -17.16 9.19 11.79
C ASP A 132 -16.55 7.77 11.92
N GLU A 133 -16.27 7.10 10.81
CA GLU A 133 -15.57 5.80 10.86
C GLU A 133 -14.63 5.63 9.65
N THR A 134 -13.88 6.67 9.30
CA THR A 134 -12.88 6.57 8.23
C THR A 134 -11.60 5.91 8.75
N PRO A 135 -10.84 5.16 7.91
CA PRO A 135 -9.58 4.57 8.38
C PRO A 135 -8.58 5.60 8.92
N PHE A 136 -8.64 6.85 8.44
CA PHE A 136 -7.81 7.96 8.89
C PHE A 136 -8.02 8.34 10.37
N GLU A 137 -9.15 7.98 10.98
CA GLU A 137 -9.37 8.14 12.43
C GLU A 137 -8.59 7.13 13.26
N PHE A 138 -8.22 5.99 12.64
CA PHE A 138 -7.51 4.90 13.29
C PHE A 138 -6.02 4.89 12.95
N GLY A 139 -5.56 5.75 12.06
CA GLY A 139 -4.16 5.81 11.65
C GLY A 139 -3.96 6.15 10.17
N SER A 140 -2.71 6.04 9.71
CA SER A 140 -2.39 6.19 8.29
C SER A 140 -2.92 5.04 7.45
N ILE A 141 -3.15 5.30 6.16
CA ILE A 141 -3.39 4.26 5.15
C ILE A 141 -2.09 4.05 4.41
N VAL A 142 -1.64 2.81 4.30
CA VAL A 142 -0.43 2.46 3.57
C VAL A 142 -0.81 1.70 2.31
N ILE A 143 -0.26 2.05 1.15
CA ILE A 143 -0.33 1.24 -0.05
C ILE A 143 1.00 0.52 -0.24
N PHE A 144 0.93 -0.78 -0.46
CA PHE A 144 2.06 -1.56 -0.94
C PHE A 144 1.97 -1.69 -2.46
N ASP A 145 2.65 -0.77 -3.16
CA ASP A 145 2.53 -0.65 -4.62
C ASP A 145 3.47 -1.61 -5.36
N ARG A 146 4.76 -1.61 -4.99
CA ARG A 146 5.81 -2.30 -5.75
C ARG A 146 6.57 -3.27 -4.89
N LEU A 147 6.74 -4.48 -5.42
CA LEU A 147 7.56 -5.51 -4.82
C LEU A 147 8.23 -6.34 -5.92
N ARG A 148 9.56 -6.30 -5.93
CA ARG A 148 10.40 -7.20 -6.70
C ARG A 148 11.06 -8.19 -5.75
N ILE A 149 11.01 -9.48 -6.07
CA ILE A 149 11.75 -10.53 -5.35
C ILE A 149 12.48 -11.40 -6.38
N GLU A 150 13.80 -11.36 -6.35
CA GLU A 150 14.73 -12.12 -7.20
C GLU A 150 15.52 -13.13 -6.36
N ALA A 151 14.82 -13.82 -5.45
CA ALA A 151 15.44 -14.85 -4.64
C ALA A 151 15.88 -16.05 -5.52
N GLY A 152 17.14 -16.45 -5.41
CA GLY A 152 17.70 -17.56 -6.17
C GLY A 152 17.23 -18.94 -5.70
N ASN A 153 16.62 -19.04 -4.51
CA ASN A 153 16.08 -20.29 -3.98
C ASN A 153 14.94 -20.05 -2.96
N VAL A 154 14.25 -21.14 -2.61
CA VAL A 154 13.08 -21.11 -1.69
C VAL A 154 13.44 -20.62 -0.28
N PRO A 155 14.53 -21.07 0.37
CA PRO A 155 14.94 -20.53 1.68
C PRO A 155 15.18 -19.02 1.66
N GLN A 156 15.87 -18.51 0.63
CA GLN A 156 16.13 -17.08 0.48
C GLN A 156 14.82 -16.30 0.28
N SER A 157 13.89 -16.83 -0.52
CA SER A 157 12.55 -16.25 -0.66
C SER A 157 11.82 -16.18 0.68
N GLY A 158 11.89 -17.25 1.50
CA GLY A 158 11.33 -17.26 2.85
C GLY A 158 11.92 -16.18 3.75
N ALA A 159 13.25 -16.02 3.75
CA ALA A 159 13.94 -15.00 4.53
C ALA A 159 13.57 -13.57 4.10
N VAL A 160 13.41 -13.33 2.79
CA VAL A 160 12.91 -12.05 2.25
C VAL A 160 11.55 -11.72 2.85
N TRP A 161 10.59 -12.65 2.84
CA TRP A 161 9.26 -12.41 3.39
C TRP A 161 9.28 -12.13 4.90
N VAL A 162 10.16 -12.81 5.66
CA VAL A 162 10.34 -12.52 7.10
C VAL A 162 10.83 -11.09 7.32
N LEU A 163 11.79 -10.61 6.50
CA LEU A 163 12.26 -9.23 6.59
C LEU A 163 11.18 -8.21 6.23
N ILE A 164 10.36 -8.49 5.20
CA ILE A 164 9.20 -7.64 4.84
C ILE A 164 8.19 -7.60 6.00
N GLN A 165 7.90 -8.74 6.64
CA GLN A 165 7.00 -8.77 7.79
C GLN A 165 7.55 -7.96 8.97
N LYS A 166 8.86 -8.06 9.25
CA LYS A 166 9.53 -7.24 10.27
C LYS A 166 9.45 -5.75 9.97
N LEU A 167 9.60 -5.36 8.70
CA LEU A 167 9.41 -3.97 8.26
C LEU A 167 7.97 -3.52 8.56
N ILE A 168 6.98 -4.29 8.13
CA ILE A 168 5.57 -3.98 8.37
C ILE A 168 5.27 -3.85 9.87
N ASP A 169 5.71 -4.82 10.66
CA ASP A 169 5.45 -4.83 12.09
C ASP A 169 6.13 -3.65 12.78
N ARG A 170 7.36 -3.29 12.39
CA ARG A 170 8.07 -2.16 13.00
C ARG A 170 7.52 -0.81 12.58
N GLN A 171 7.24 -0.62 11.29
CA GLN A 171 6.91 0.68 10.73
C GLN A 171 5.43 1.02 10.92
N PHE A 172 4.56 0.02 10.83
CA PHE A 172 3.12 0.22 10.72
C PHE A 172 2.30 -0.35 11.90
N LYS A 173 2.86 -1.28 12.69
CA LYS A 173 2.19 -1.85 13.88
C LYS A 173 2.85 -1.36 15.19
N GLY A 174 2.38 -0.26 15.77
CA GLY A 174 2.90 0.21 17.07
C GLY A 174 2.36 1.53 17.61
N LYS A 175 2.35 1.66 18.95
CA LYS A 175 1.59 2.62 19.78
C LYS A 175 1.71 4.13 19.49
N GLN A 176 2.63 4.60 18.65
CA GLN A 176 2.85 6.04 18.43
C GLN A 176 2.56 6.53 17.02
N ASN A 177 2.51 5.63 16.03
CA ASN A 177 2.23 5.94 14.62
C ASN A 177 1.59 4.71 13.96
N CYS A 178 0.48 4.20 14.52
CA CYS A 178 -0.20 3.06 13.93
C CYS A 178 -0.74 3.46 12.56
N SER A 179 -0.38 2.72 11.52
CA SER A 179 -1.22 2.68 10.33
C SER A 179 -2.53 1.97 10.70
N ALA A 180 -3.64 2.42 10.15
CA ALA A 180 -4.91 1.73 10.27
C ALA A 180 -4.87 0.41 9.50
N MET A 181 -4.34 0.46 8.28
CA MET A 181 -4.24 -0.69 7.38
C MET A 181 -3.13 -0.53 6.34
N ILE A 182 -2.80 -1.65 5.70
CA ILE A 182 -2.02 -1.70 4.47
C ILE A 182 -2.91 -2.25 3.36
N LEU A 183 -3.05 -1.51 2.27
CA LEU A 183 -3.67 -1.93 1.02
C LEU A 183 -2.60 -2.56 0.12
N ILE A 184 -2.92 -3.69 -0.47
CA ILE A 184 -2.01 -4.39 -1.39
C ILE A 184 -2.76 -4.61 -2.69
N LYS A 185 -2.22 -4.07 -3.77
CA LYS A 185 -2.65 -4.44 -5.10
C LYS A 185 -2.03 -5.81 -5.40
N PRO A 186 -2.82 -6.84 -5.76
CA PRO A 186 -2.27 -8.18 -6.03
C PRO A 186 -1.38 -8.25 -7.29
N PHE A 187 -1.01 -7.12 -7.89
CA PHE A 187 -0.13 -7.00 -9.05
C PHE A 187 0.71 -5.71 -9.01
N PRO A 188 2.02 -5.77 -9.28
CA PRO A 188 2.82 -4.61 -9.62
C PRO A 188 2.49 -4.14 -11.05
N LEU A 189 2.64 -2.84 -11.28
CA LEU A 189 2.26 -2.08 -12.48
C LEU A 189 2.81 -2.62 -13.82
N GLU A 190 3.76 -3.57 -13.83
CA GLU A 190 4.39 -4.11 -15.04
C GLU A 190 3.44 -4.94 -15.95
N TYR A 191 2.25 -5.28 -15.46
CA TYR A 191 1.20 -5.96 -16.24
C TYR A 191 -0.01 -5.07 -16.55
N THR A 192 0.17 -3.74 -16.56
CA THR A 192 -0.77 -2.80 -17.20
C THR A 192 -0.76 -2.89 -18.73
N GLY A 193 -0.12 -3.91 -19.31
CA GLY A 193 -0.40 -4.28 -20.70
C GLY A 193 -1.85 -4.75 -20.85
N ASP A 194 -2.53 -4.31 -21.91
CA ASP A 194 -3.95 -4.61 -22.15
C ASP A 194 -4.25 -6.10 -21.94
N VAL A 195 -5.03 -6.40 -20.90
CA VAL A 195 -5.58 -7.73 -20.68
C VAL A 195 -6.60 -7.96 -21.80
N ASN A 196 -6.24 -8.81 -22.76
CA ASN A 196 -7.08 -9.16 -23.89
C ASN A 196 -7.54 -10.63 -23.78
N SER A 197 -8.40 -11.04 -24.72
CA SER A 197 -8.95 -12.40 -24.75
C SER A 197 -7.86 -13.49 -24.78
N GLY A 198 -6.69 -13.20 -25.33
CA GLY A 198 -5.57 -14.15 -25.43
C GLY A 198 -4.79 -14.37 -24.14
N ASN A 199 -4.75 -13.40 -23.22
CA ASN A 199 -3.94 -13.48 -21.98
C ASN A 199 -4.77 -13.48 -20.69
N ALA A 200 -6.09 -13.23 -20.76
CA ALA A 200 -6.98 -13.10 -19.59
C ALA A 200 -6.93 -14.32 -18.64
N ALA A 201 -6.89 -15.54 -19.18
CA ALA A 201 -6.85 -16.74 -18.36
C ALA A 201 -5.50 -16.88 -17.60
N ALA A 202 -4.39 -16.55 -18.25
CA ALA A 202 -3.08 -16.56 -17.60
C ALA A 202 -2.98 -15.46 -16.53
N PHE A 203 -3.52 -14.28 -16.82
CA PHE A 203 -3.63 -13.18 -15.88
C PHE A 203 -4.43 -13.57 -14.63
N ALA A 204 -5.62 -14.16 -14.79
CA ALA A 204 -6.45 -14.61 -13.67
C ALA A 204 -5.72 -15.62 -12.78
N ARG A 205 -5.02 -16.60 -13.37
CA ARG A 205 -4.23 -17.58 -12.62
C ARG A 205 -3.11 -16.94 -11.80
N ARG A 206 -2.37 -16.00 -12.39
CA ARG A 206 -1.29 -15.27 -11.69
C ARG A 206 -1.85 -14.43 -10.55
N ARG A 207 -2.95 -13.72 -10.79
CA ARG A 207 -3.64 -12.93 -9.76
C ARG A 207 -4.02 -13.80 -8.57
N ASP A 208 -4.65 -14.95 -8.82
CA ASP A 208 -5.07 -15.87 -7.76
C ASP A 208 -3.86 -16.47 -7.01
N ALA A 209 -2.74 -16.71 -7.71
CA ALA A 209 -1.49 -17.11 -7.07
C ALA A 209 -0.94 -16.01 -6.14
N MET A 210 -0.96 -14.74 -6.56
CA MET A 210 -0.52 -13.61 -5.73
C MET A 210 -1.43 -13.42 -4.52
N VAL A 211 -2.75 -13.52 -4.68
CA VAL A 211 -3.70 -13.47 -3.55
C VAL A 211 -3.38 -14.55 -2.51
N ARG A 212 -3.14 -15.79 -2.95
CA ARG A 212 -2.74 -16.88 -2.04
C ARG A 212 -1.38 -16.60 -1.40
N LEU A 213 -0.43 -16.07 -2.15
CA LEU A 213 0.91 -15.75 -1.66
C LEU A 213 0.86 -14.68 -0.56
N TYR A 214 0.21 -13.54 -0.82
CA TYR A 214 0.06 -12.47 0.17
C TYR A 214 -0.78 -12.91 1.38
N GLY A 215 -1.83 -13.71 1.16
CA GLY A 215 -2.59 -14.31 2.24
C GLY A 215 -1.74 -15.21 3.14
N ALA A 216 -0.90 -16.07 2.54
CA ALA A 216 -0.03 -16.98 3.29
C ALA A 216 1.17 -16.28 3.95
N ARG A 217 1.73 -15.24 3.33
CA ARG A 217 2.96 -14.57 3.80
C ARG A 217 2.70 -13.41 4.75
N LEU A 218 1.64 -12.63 4.51
CA LEU A 218 1.36 -11.40 5.24
C LEU A 218 0.01 -11.42 5.96
N GLY A 219 -0.76 -12.52 5.86
CA GLY A 219 -2.11 -12.60 6.40
C GLY A 219 -3.11 -11.69 5.68
N ALA A 220 -2.79 -11.25 4.46
CA ALA A 220 -3.63 -10.33 3.70
C ALA A 220 -4.99 -10.95 3.34
N ARG A 221 -6.06 -10.16 3.40
CA ARG A 221 -7.44 -10.58 3.11
C ARG A 221 -7.98 -9.81 1.92
N LEU A 222 -8.93 -10.39 1.19
CA LEU A 222 -9.66 -9.65 0.15
C LEU A 222 -10.46 -8.51 0.79
N LEU A 223 -10.22 -7.29 0.31
CA LEU A 223 -10.98 -6.10 0.66
C LEU A 223 -12.21 -5.97 -0.25
N ASP A 224 -12.00 -6.08 -1.56
CA ASP A 224 -13.05 -6.00 -2.58
C ASP A 224 -12.96 -7.22 -3.52
N GLN A 225 -14.11 -7.81 -3.87
CA GLN A 225 -14.16 -8.93 -4.82
C GLN A 225 -13.99 -8.48 -6.27
N ARG A 226 -14.33 -7.23 -6.60
CA ARG A 226 -14.27 -6.69 -7.97
C ARG A 226 -12.83 -6.44 -8.39
N ASP A 227 -12.17 -5.56 -7.64
CA ASP A 227 -10.83 -5.09 -7.96
C ASP A 227 -9.73 -5.90 -7.25
N ARG A 228 -10.14 -6.82 -6.37
CA ARG A 228 -9.29 -7.79 -5.66
C ARG A 228 -8.14 -7.18 -4.87
N TRP A 229 -8.25 -5.91 -4.52
CA TRP A 229 -7.42 -5.30 -3.50
C TRP A 229 -7.44 -6.17 -2.25
N LEU A 230 -6.25 -6.39 -1.73
CA LEU A 230 -6.06 -7.05 -0.46
C LEU A 230 -5.81 -5.99 0.59
N TRP A 231 -6.06 -6.34 1.84
CA TRP A 231 -5.72 -5.49 2.96
C TRP A 231 -5.15 -6.30 4.12
N ILE A 232 -4.29 -5.64 4.90
CA ILE A 232 -3.78 -6.09 6.18
C ILE A 232 -4.26 -5.10 7.22
N ARG A 233 -4.94 -5.60 8.25
CA ARG A 233 -5.27 -4.81 9.43
C ARG A 233 -4.03 -4.64 10.28
N THR A 234 -3.64 -3.39 10.54
CA THR A 234 -2.49 -3.06 11.41
C THR A 234 -2.92 -2.42 12.72
N ASN A 235 -4.12 -1.84 12.77
CA ASN A 235 -4.76 -1.37 14.00
C ASN A 235 -6.01 -2.21 14.34
N ASP A 236 -6.03 -2.82 15.52
CA ASP A 236 -7.15 -3.61 16.03
C ASP A 236 -8.41 -2.80 16.32
N GLY A 237 -8.31 -1.46 16.40
CA GLY A 237 -9.45 -0.55 16.53
C GLY A 237 -10.21 -0.29 15.22
N LEU A 238 -9.56 -0.43 14.06
CA LEU A 238 -10.17 -0.14 12.75
C LEU A 238 -11.35 -1.08 12.48
N PRO A 239 -12.60 -0.63 12.26
CA PRO A 239 -13.72 -1.51 11.94
C PRO A 239 -13.47 -2.34 10.67
N GLU A 240 -14.03 -3.55 10.62
CA GLU A 240 -13.97 -4.39 9.43
C GLU A 240 -14.63 -3.68 8.23
N PRO A 241 -14.10 -3.87 7.00
CA PRO A 241 -14.66 -3.25 5.81
C PRO A 241 -16.10 -3.67 5.63
N ARG A 242 -16.94 -2.71 5.24
CA ARG A 242 -18.34 -2.98 4.91
C ARG A 242 -18.35 -3.84 3.65
N ARG A 243 -18.61 -5.13 3.81
CA ARG A 243 -18.85 -6.00 2.65
C ARG A 243 -20.12 -5.48 1.98
N GLU A 244 -20.08 -5.21 0.67
CA GLU A 244 -21.31 -5.05 -0.11
C GLU A 244 -22.19 -6.25 0.25
N ARG A 245 -23.25 -6.01 1.04
CA ARG A 245 -24.33 -6.98 1.15
C ARG A 245 -24.76 -7.15 -0.29
N ARG A 246 -24.44 -8.30 -0.90
CA ARG A 246 -25.15 -8.72 -2.10
C ARG A 246 -26.60 -8.51 -1.74
N LYS A 247 -27.24 -7.52 -2.38
CA LYS A 247 -28.67 -7.57 -2.57
C LYS A 247 -28.86 -8.89 -3.31
N LYS A 248 -29.00 -9.99 -2.55
CA LYS A 248 -29.88 -11.06 -2.97
C LYS A 248 -31.18 -10.32 -3.14
N ALA A 249 -31.42 -9.88 -4.37
CA ALA A 249 -32.74 -9.81 -4.91
C ALA A 249 -33.36 -11.18 -4.57
N ALA A 250 -34.00 -11.25 -3.41
CA ALA A 250 -35.26 -11.95 -3.26
C ALA A 250 -36.27 -11.18 -4.13
N LEU A 251 -36.04 -11.22 -5.45
CA LEU A 251 -37.08 -11.37 -6.43
C LEU A 251 -37.27 -12.89 -6.52
N ARG A 252 -38.02 -13.41 -5.54
CA ARG A 252 -38.80 -14.62 -5.65
C ARG A 252 -40.14 -14.32 -5.03
#